data_AF-A0A1F9R7E5-F1
#
_entry.id   AF-A0A1F9R7E5-F1
#
_cell.length_a   1.000
_cell.length_b   1.000
_cell.length_c   1.000
_cell.angle_alpha   90.00
_cell.angle_beta   90.00
_cell.angle_gamma   90.00
#
_symmetry.space_group_name_H-M   'P 1'
#
loop_
_entity.id
_entity.type
_entity.pdbx_description
1 polymer ?
#
loop_
_entity_poly.entity_id
_entity_poly.type
_entity_poly.pdbx_seq_one_letter_code
_entity_poly.pdbx_strand_id
1 'polypeptide(L)'
;MIRLLVLVVILGSSSAAFVGASETDSTLWEGAPEDAFSAHNRAIAHWGMGMYETAARDLESISSAYPKVVAFRLNLAMVLLARRHYDESLRELKETEIRTPNSPRVQYLFGRCLTGLNLETEAVQRFELAAVLDPGEPAFPLGASESLSALGRTAEAEKALRRVLVLRPDHGPALYRLARSLESRGQSEEARLLLDRFSALKKRQRTQAERSPYDDPLEPSPLPLPETGGLHWLKVDVVPEREDARAVVTIFSGRRTRRQAVPAGVLRLSLGAVKRVDAIRVDWPDGRHSYRIDVPSGREIVIKEVGAHVW
;
A
#
# COMPACT_ATOMS: atom_id res chain seq x y z
N MET A 1 -16.18 21.02 -9.50
CA MET A 1 -15.53 19.79 -9.97
C MET A 1 -15.35 18.90 -8.75
N ILE A 2 -16.04 17.77 -8.75
CA ILE A 2 -16.28 16.90 -7.59
C ILE A 2 -15.11 15.91 -7.51
N ARG A 3 -14.50 15.72 -6.33
CA ARG A 3 -13.42 14.75 -6.09
C ARG A 3 -13.89 13.77 -5.02
N LEU A 4 -14.21 12.55 -5.44
CA LEU A 4 -14.57 11.47 -4.52
C LEU A 4 -13.41 10.47 -4.40
N LEU A 5 -12.76 10.46 -3.24
CA LEU A 5 -11.77 9.46 -2.86
C LEU A 5 -12.42 8.50 -1.86
N VAL A 6 -12.93 7.35 -2.32
CA VAL A 6 -13.38 6.28 -1.42
C VAL A 6 -12.16 5.40 -1.14
N LEU A 7 -11.49 5.69 -0.03
CA LEU A 7 -10.34 4.93 0.44
C LEU A 7 -10.85 3.86 1.42
N VAL A 8 -10.81 2.59 1.00
CA VAL A 8 -10.97 1.45 1.92
C VAL A 8 -9.57 1.06 2.40
N VAL A 9 -9.14 1.65 3.51
CA VAL A 9 -7.86 1.30 4.14
C VAL A 9 -8.09 0.19 5.16
N ILE A 10 -7.70 -1.03 4.83
CA ILE A 10 -7.59 -2.12 5.79
C ILE A 10 -6.21 -1.98 6.45
N LEU A 11 -6.10 -1.31 7.62
CA LEU A 11 -4.81 -1.25 8.32
C LEU A 11 -4.60 -2.55 9.10
N GLY A 12 -3.90 -3.47 8.45
CA GLY A 12 -3.04 -4.45 9.10
C GLY A 12 -1.57 -4.07 8.93
N SER A 13 -1.23 -2.79 8.82
CA SER A 13 0.13 -2.28 9.00
C SER A 13 0.13 -0.75 9.06
N SER A 14 0.63 -0.19 10.16
CA SER A 14 1.37 1.05 10.09
C SER A 14 2.63 0.73 9.28
N SER A 15 2.53 0.75 7.95
CA SER A 15 3.70 0.57 7.10
C SER A 15 3.47 1.16 5.71
N ALA A 16 4.46 1.86 5.17
CA ALA A 16 4.40 2.51 3.89
C ALA A 16 4.05 1.51 2.79
N ALA A 17 2.82 1.65 2.33
CA ALA A 17 2.40 1.39 0.97
C ALA A 17 1.23 2.32 0.62
N PHE A 18 1.19 3.51 1.21
CA PHE A 18 0.48 4.65 0.66
C PHE A 18 1.49 5.69 0.19
N VAL A 19 2.20 5.38 -0.89
CA VAL A 19 2.71 6.43 -1.79
C VAL A 19 1.53 6.88 -2.66
N GLY A 20 0.53 7.42 -1.98
CA GLY A 20 -0.58 8.19 -2.54
C GLY A 20 -0.60 9.60 -1.97
N ALA A 21 0.49 10.04 -1.33
CA ALA A 21 0.68 11.39 -0.84
C ALA A 21 2.10 11.88 -1.19
N SER A 22 2.33 12.11 -2.49
CA SER A 22 3.28 13.14 -2.94
C SER A 22 3.04 13.56 -4.39
N GLU A 23 2.45 12.73 -5.25
CA GLU A 23 2.09 13.17 -6.60
C GLU A 23 0.72 13.86 -6.58
N THR A 24 0.77 15.15 -6.32
CA THR A 24 -0.08 16.15 -6.99
C THR A 24 0.16 16.18 -8.51
N ASP A 25 0.48 15.05 -9.14
CA ASP A 25 0.68 14.98 -10.57
C ASP A 25 -0.68 14.82 -11.23
N SER A 26 -1.36 15.97 -11.37
CA SER A 26 -2.66 16.07 -12.02
C SER A 26 -2.67 15.50 -13.43
N THR A 27 -1.49 15.35 -14.06
CA THR A 27 -1.33 14.80 -15.41
C THR A 27 -1.72 13.31 -15.47
N LEU A 28 -1.52 12.54 -14.40
CA LEU A 28 -1.91 11.12 -14.36
C LEU A 28 -3.43 10.92 -14.45
N TRP A 29 -4.17 11.90 -13.95
CA TRP A 29 -5.62 11.89 -13.82
C TRP A 29 -6.31 12.78 -14.86
N GLU A 30 -5.55 13.34 -15.79
CA GLU A 30 -6.07 14.31 -16.75
C GLU A 30 -7.14 13.68 -17.65
N GLY A 31 -8.28 14.35 -17.74
CA GLY A 31 -9.44 13.87 -18.51
C GLY A 31 -10.20 12.70 -17.89
N ALA A 32 -9.97 12.37 -16.61
CA ALA A 32 -10.74 11.34 -15.92
C ALA A 32 -12.21 11.78 -15.70
N PRO A 33 -13.20 11.05 -16.25
CA PRO A 33 -14.59 11.37 -16.01
C PRO A 33 -15.04 10.92 -14.63
N GLU A 34 -16.11 11.53 -14.13
CA GLU A 34 -16.57 11.38 -12.74
C GLU A 34 -16.94 9.92 -12.39
N ASP A 35 -17.55 9.21 -13.33
CA ASP A 35 -17.93 7.81 -13.20
C ASP A 35 -16.71 6.86 -13.13
N ALA A 36 -15.58 7.24 -13.75
CA ALA A 36 -14.36 6.45 -13.72
C ALA A 36 -13.72 6.38 -12.33
N PHE A 37 -13.88 7.42 -11.50
CA PHE A 37 -13.39 7.41 -10.12
C PHE A 37 -14.11 6.35 -9.26
N SER A 38 -15.40 6.11 -9.49
CA SER A 38 -16.17 5.08 -8.78
C SER A 38 -15.60 3.69 -9.04
N ALA A 39 -15.41 3.34 -10.31
CA ALA A 39 -14.86 2.06 -10.73
C ALA A 39 -13.39 1.90 -10.30
N HIS A 40 -12.60 2.98 -10.37
CA HIS A 40 -11.24 3.00 -9.86
C HIS A 40 -11.17 2.73 -8.35
N ASN A 41 -11.96 3.46 -7.55
CA ASN A 41 -11.99 3.29 -6.10
C ASN A 41 -12.41 1.87 -5.70
N ARG A 42 -13.36 1.27 -6.45
CA ARG A 42 -13.72 -0.14 -6.27
C ARG A 42 -12.52 -1.06 -6.51
N ALA A 43 -11.76 -0.84 -7.58
CA ALA A 43 -10.58 -1.63 -7.87
C ALA A 43 -9.49 -1.51 -6.80
N ILE A 44 -9.25 -0.30 -6.29
CA ILE A 44 -8.32 -0.05 -5.17
C ILE A 44 -8.80 -0.74 -3.89
N ALA A 45 -10.10 -0.73 -3.62
CA ALA A 45 -10.67 -1.47 -2.49
C ALA A 45 -10.46 -2.98 -2.64
N HIS A 46 -10.71 -3.55 -3.82
CA HIS A 46 -10.40 -4.95 -4.11
C HIS A 46 -8.92 -5.27 -3.91
N TRP A 47 -8.02 -4.38 -4.32
CA TRP A 47 -6.58 -4.54 -4.10
C TRP A 47 -6.23 -4.53 -2.61
N GLY A 48 -6.73 -3.57 -1.84
CA GLY A 48 -6.53 -3.50 -0.38
C GLY A 48 -7.08 -4.72 0.36
N MET A 49 -8.10 -5.39 -0.19
CA MET A 49 -8.65 -6.66 0.32
C MET A 49 -7.85 -7.91 -0.12
N GLY A 50 -6.75 -7.75 -0.86
CA GLY A 50 -5.98 -8.86 -1.44
C GLY A 50 -6.69 -9.59 -2.60
N MET A 51 -7.77 -9.02 -3.12
CA MET A 51 -8.52 -9.55 -4.27
C MET A 51 -7.86 -9.10 -5.58
N TYR A 52 -6.59 -9.45 -5.75
CA TYR A 52 -5.77 -8.94 -6.85
C TYR A 52 -6.33 -9.27 -8.25
N GLU A 53 -6.97 -10.43 -8.41
CA GLU A 53 -7.63 -10.80 -9.67
C GLU A 53 -8.80 -9.87 -10.01
N THR A 54 -9.68 -9.63 -9.05
CA THR A 54 -10.83 -8.73 -9.25
C THR A 54 -10.37 -7.30 -9.46
N ALA A 55 -9.36 -6.85 -8.70
CA ALA A 55 -8.75 -5.54 -8.86
C ALA A 55 -8.15 -5.36 -10.26
N ALA A 56 -7.43 -6.36 -10.76
CA ALA A 56 -6.84 -6.33 -12.11
C ALA A 56 -7.93 -6.22 -13.18
N ARG A 57 -8.99 -7.03 -13.12
CA ARG A 57 -10.11 -6.97 -14.08
C ARG A 57 -10.83 -5.63 -14.07
N ASP A 58 -11.09 -5.08 -12.88
CA ASP A 58 -11.70 -3.74 -12.76
C ASP A 58 -10.78 -2.68 -13.39
N LEU A 59 -9.47 -2.75 -13.14
CA LEU A 59 -8.48 -1.83 -13.69
C LEU A 59 -8.30 -1.97 -15.21
N GLU A 60 -8.32 -3.19 -15.74
CA GLU A 60 -8.29 -3.50 -17.18
C GLU A 60 -9.51 -2.92 -17.89
N SER A 61 -10.70 -3.07 -17.29
CA SER A 61 -11.93 -2.53 -17.85
C SER A 61 -11.88 -1.01 -17.93
N ILE A 62 -11.48 -0.32 -16.85
CA ILE A 62 -11.43 1.15 -16.85
C ILE A 62 -10.26 1.72 -17.65
N SER A 63 -9.11 1.03 -17.71
CA SER A 63 -7.98 1.48 -18.53
C SER A 63 -8.27 1.32 -20.03
N SER A 64 -9.11 0.36 -20.40
CA SER A 64 -9.61 0.18 -21.76
C SER A 64 -10.65 1.23 -22.13
N ALA A 65 -11.57 1.57 -21.23
CA ALA A 65 -12.58 2.60 -21.45
C ALA A 65 -11.98 4.02 -21.49
N TYR A 66 -10.95 4.26 -20.68
CA TYR A 66 -10.34 5.58 -20.49
C TYR A 66 -8.83 5.53 -20.74
N PRO A 67 -8.37 5.24 -21.98
CA PRO A 67 -6.97 4.98 -22.28
C PRO A 67 -6.04 6.19 -22.11
N LYS A 68 -6.59 7.40 -21.99
CA LYS A 68 -5.84 8.63 -21.74
C LYS A 68 -5.53 8.87 -20.25
N VAL A 69 -6.26 8.21 -19.34
CA VAL A 69 -6.06 8.36 -17.89
C VAL A 69 -4.95 7.40 -17.45
N VAL A 70 -3.73 7.92 -17.40
CA VAL A 70 -2.51 7.15 -17.14
C VAL A 70 -2.56 6.44 -15.78
N ALA A 71 -3.19 7.06 -14.78
CA ALA A 71 -3.33 6.51 -13.43
C ALA A 71 -3.93 5.09 -13.42
N PHE A 72 -4.85 4.77 -14.33
CA PHE A 72 -5.48 3.44 -14.36
C PHE A 72 -4.50 2.35 -14.82
N ARG A 73 -3.68 2.63 -15.83
CA ARG A 73 -2.65 1.69 -16.30
C ARG A 73 -1.53 1.53 -15.27
N LEU A 74 -1.12 2.63 -14.64
CA LEU A 74 -0.12 2.59 -13.57
C LEU A 74 -0.59 1.72 -12.40
N ASN A 75 -1.84 1.88 -11.97
CA ASN A 75 -2.41 1.07 -10.89
C ASN A 75 -2.63 -0.40 -11.33
N LEU A 76 -2.99 -0.65 -12.59
CA LEU A 76 -3.04 -2.01 -13.14
C LEU A 76 -1.67 -2.69 -13.07
N ALA A 77 -0.60 -2.00 -13.50
CA ALA A 77 0.76 -2.50 -13.39
C ALA A 77 1.13 -2.87 -11.94
N MET A 78 0.79 -2.03 -10.97
CA MET A 78 1.05 -2.31 -9.56
C MET A 78 0.31 -3.57 -9.05
N VAL A 79 -0.94 -3.76 -9.46
CA VAL A 79 -1.71 -4.96 -9.11
C VAL A 79 -1.11 -6.20 -9.79
N LEU A 80 -0.73 -6.12 -11.07
CA LEU A 80 -0.06 -7.20 -11.80
C LEU A 80 1.29 -7.56 -11.18
N LEU A 81 2.07 -6.57 -10.75
CA LEU A 81 3.31 -6.76 -10.01
C LEU A 81 3.06 -7.50 -8.68
N ALA A 82 2.04 -7.10 -7.91
CA ALA A 82 1.68 -7.77 -6.65
C ALA A 82 1.27 -9.25 -6.87
N ARG A 83 0.73 -9.55 -8.05
CA ARG A 83 0.41 -10.91 -8.50
C ARG A 83 1.57 -11.69 -9.08
N ARG A 84 2.74 -11.07 -9.26
CA ARG A 84 3.91 -11.64 -9.96
C ARG A 84 3.67 -11.89 -11.45
N HIS A 85 2.68 -11.21 -12.04
CA HIS A 85 2.44 -11.20 -13.49
C HIS A 85 3.35 -10.15 -14.13
N TYR A 86 4.66 -10.42 -14.11
CA TYR A 86 5.67 -9.40 -14.41
C TYR A 86 5.63 -8.94 -15.87
N ASP A 87 5.45 -9.84 -16.84
CA ASP A 87 5.39 -9.48 -18.26
C ASP A 87 4.20 -8.57 -18.59
N GLU A 88 3.04 -8.84 -17.98
CA GLU A 88 1.85 -8.01 -18.12
C GLU A 88 2.05 -6.64 -17.49
N SER A 89 2.62 -6.60 -16.28
CA SER A 89 2.98 -5.35 -15.62
C SER A 89 3.96 -4.53 -16.46
N LEU A 90 4.98 -5.15 -17.06
CA LEU A 90 5.94 -4.48 -17.94
C LEU A 90 5.27 -3.88 -19.19
N ARG A 91 4.22 -4.51 -19.74
CA ARG A 91 3.46 -3.93 -20.86
C ARG A 91 2.73 -2.66 -20.44
N GLU A 92 2.04 -2.68 -19.31
CA GLU A 92 1.34 -1.49 -18.81
C GLU A 92 2.30 -0.37 -18.39
N LEU A 93 3.47 -0.71 -17.83
CA LEU A 93 4.51 0.28 -17.49
C LEU A 93 5.12 0.93 -18.73
N LYS A 94 5.29 0.20 -19.84
CA LYS A 94 5.76 0.79 -21.12
C LYS A 94 4.79 1.83 -21.66
N GLU A 95 3.49 1.53 -21.65
CA GLU A 95 2.47 2.50 -22.06
C GLU A 95 2.41 3.70 -21.11
N THR A 96 2.59 3.47 -19.82
CA THR A 96 2.65 4.53 -18.80
C THR A 96 3.85 5.45 -19.03
N GLU A 97 5.05 4.89 -19.24
CA GLU A 97 6.31 5.63 -19.45
C GLU A 97 6.24 6.59 -20.65
N ILE A 98 5.55 6.21 -21.74
CA ILE A 98 5.35 7.06 -22.91
C ILE A 98 4.63 8.37 -22.55
N ARG A 99 3.72 8.33 -21.56
CA ARG A 99 2.91 9.49 -21.14
C ARG A 99 3.51 10.23 -19.95
N THR A 100 4.29 9.55 -19.13
CA THR A 100 4.97 10.12 -17.97
C THR A 100 6.48 9.91 -18.11
N PRO A 101 7.13 10.54 -19.11
CA PRO A 101 8.57 10.45 -19.24
C PRO A 101 9.19 11.01 -17.95
N ASN A 102 10.22 10.34 -17.44
CA ASN A 102 10.93 10.72 -16.21
C ASN A 102 10.15 10.54 -14.88
N SER A 103 9.11 9.70 -14.82
CA SER A 103 8.51 9.34 -13.53
C SER A 103 9.42 8.39 -12.73
N PRO A 104 9.97 8.79 -11.56
CA PRO A 104 10.81 7.91 -10.74
C PRO A 104 10.03 6.67 -10.26
N ARG A 105 8.73 6.81 -10.00
CA ARG A 105 7.85 5.70 -9.62
C ARG A 105 7.73 4.65 -10.72
N VAL A 106 7.56 5.07 -11.98
CA VAL A 106 7.49 4.14 -13.11
C VAL A 106 8.81 3.39 -13.26
N GLN A 107 9.95 4.08 -13.12
CA GLN A 107 11.27 3.44 -13.16
C GLN A 107 11.47 2.44 -12.01
N TYR A 108 11.02 2.78 -10.79
CA TYR A 108 11.04 1.86 -9.67
C TYR A 108 10.19 0.60 -9.92
N LEU A 109 8.98 0.76 -10.45
CA LEU A 109 8.10 -0.38 -10.76
C LEU A 109 8.69 -1.26 -11.86
N PHE A 110 9.34 -0.68 -12.88
CA PHE A 110 10.13 -1.43 -13.87
C PHE A 110 11.21 -2.27 -13.17
N GLY A 111 12.01 -1.65 -12.30
CA GLY A 111 13.04 -2.36 -11.53
C GLY A 111 12.46 -3.54 -10.75
N ARG A 112 11.33 -3.34 -10.05
CA ARG A 112 10.65 -4.39 -9.29
C ARG A 112 10.15 -5.55 -10.16
N CYS A 113 9.62 -5.28 -11.35
CA CYS A 113 9.23 -6.32 -12.30
C CYS A 113 10.43 -7.11 -12.80
N LEU A 114 11.53 -6.41 -13.13
CA LEU A 114 12.75 -7.02 -13.65
C LEU A 114 13.44 -7.90 -12.61
N THR A 115 13.52 -7.47 -11.34
CA THR A 115 13.94 -8.34 -10.22
C THR A 115 13.06 -9.58 -10.12
N GLY A 116 11.74 -9.43 -10.28
CA GLY A 116 10.81 -10.56 -10.29
C GLY A 116 11.03 -11.58 -11.41
N LEU A 117 11.60 -11.14 -12.53
CA LEU A 117 12.00 -11.95 -13.69
C LEU A 117 13.45 -12.44 -13.61
N ASN A 118 14.17 -12.16 -12.52
CA ASN A 118 15.61 -12.41 -12.36
C ASN A 118 16.50 -11.69 -13.39
N LEU A 119 16.02 -10.59 -13.97
CA LEU A 119 16.77 -9.72 -14.88
C LEU A 119 17.47 -8.62 -14.07
N GLU A 120 18.42 -9.04 -13.25
CA GLU A 120 18.98 -8.18 -12.20
C GLU A 120 19.81 -7.01 -12.74
N THR A 121 20.47 -7.17 -13.88
CA THR A 121 21.26 -6.09 -14.49
C THR A 121 20.37 -4.95 -14.95
N GLU A 122 19.26 -5.28 -15.62
CA GLU A 122 18.27 -4.34 -16.10
C GLU A 122 17.49 -3.72 -14.93
N ALA A 123 17.23 -4.50 -13.87
CA ALA A 123 16.61 -3.99 -12.65
C ALA A 123 17.46 -2.89 -11.99
N VAL A 124 18.77 -3.11 -11.85
CA VAL A 124 19.72 -2.12 -11.33
C VAL A 124 19.66 -0.83 -12.13
N GLN A 125 19.71 -0.91 -13.47
CA GLN A 125 19.64 0.29 -14.32
C GLN A 125 18.36 1.10 -14.09
N ARG A 126 17.22 0.44 -13.93
CA ARG A 126 15.93 1.10 -13.67
C ARG A 126 15.86 1.72 -12.27
N PHE A 127 16.41 1.06 -11.25
CA PHE A 127 16.51 1.64 -9.90
C PHE A 127 17.48 2.82 -9.84
N GLU A 128 18.62 2.76 -10.54
CA GLU A 128 19.57 3.86 -10.63
C GLU A 128 18.95 5.08 -11.33
N LEU A 129 18.20 4.86 -12.41
CA LEU A 129 17.46 5.93 -13.07
C LEU A 129 16.41 6.55 -12.13
N ALA A 130 15.66 5.74 -11.37
CA ALA A 130 14.73 6.24 -10.36
C ALA A 130 15.46 7.11 -9.31
N ALA A 131 16.63 6.70 -8.86
CA ALA A 131 17.45 7.43 -7.89
C ALA A 131 18.08 8.72 -8.44
N VAL A 132 18.31 8.82 -9.76
CA VAL A 132 18.70 10.07 -10.42
C VAL A 132 17.53 11.04 -10.46
N LEU A 133 16.33 10.54 -10.78
CA LEU A 133 15.11 11.34 -10.91
C LEU A 133 14.58 11.85 -9.57
N ASP A 134 14.69 11.05 -8.50
CA ASP A 134 14.42 11.47 -7.13
C ASP A 134 15.48 10.88 -6.18
N PRO A 135 16.53 11.67 -5.84
CA PRO A 135 17.62 11.24 -4.97
C PRO A 135 17.27 11.09 -3.48
N GLY A 136 16.06 11.47 -3.08
CA GLY A 136 15.60 11.49 -1.69
C GLY A 136 14.89 10.20 -1.24
N GLU A 137 14.45 9.37 -2.20
CA GLU A 137 13.67 8.18 -1.90
C GLU A 137 14.57 6.95 -1.59
N PRO A 138 14.56 6.43 -0.34
CA PRO A 138 15.37 5.27 0.03
C PRO A 138 14.98 3.96 -0.67
N ALA A 139 13.75 3.82 -1.18
CA ALA A 139 13.30 2.60 -1.83
C ALA A 139 14.11 2.27 -3.11
N PHE A 140 14.63 3.27 -3.82
CA PHE A 140 15.38 3.07 -5.06
C PHE A 140 16.77 2.45 -4.83
N PRO A 141 17.67 3.04 -4.01
CA PRO A 141 18.93 2.38 -3.68
C PRO A 141 18.73 1.07 -2.91
N LEU A 142 17.63 0.91 -2.16
CA LEU A 142 17.30 -0.37 -1.55
C LEU A 142 17.02 -1.45 -2.61
N GLY A 143 16.18 -1.15 -3.60
CA GLY A 143 15.91 -2.06 -4.72
C GLY A 143 17.18 -2.39 -5.51
N ALA A 144 17.99 -1.38 -5.84
CA ALA A 144 19.29 -1.61 -6.49
C ALA A 144 20.20 -2.54 -5.68
N SER A 145 20.24 -2.37 -4.35
CA SER A 145 21.06 -3.24 -3.49
C SER A 145 20.64 -4.71 -3.53
N GLU A 146 19.34 -5.01 -3.63
CA GLU A 146 18.83 -6.38 -3.75
C GLU A 146 19.34 -7.04 -5.02
N SER A 147 19.18 -6.37 -6.16
CA SER A 147 19.62 -6.86 -7.46
C SER A 147 21.15 -6.93 -7.57
N LEU A 148 21.88 -5.95 -7.02
CA LEU A 148 23.35 -5.98 -6.95
C LEU A 148 23.87 -7.16 -6.11
N SER A 149 23.21 -7.46 -4.99
CA SER A 149 23.53 -8.65 -4.18
C SER A 149 23.27 -9.94 -4.95
N ALA A 150 22.17 -10.05 -5.68
CA ALA A 150 21.87 -11.22 -6.53
C ALA A 150 22.91 -11.43 -7.64
N LEU A 151 23.48 -10.34 -8.18
CA LEU A 151 24.58 -10.37 -9.14
C LEU A 151 25.96 -10.68 -8.53
N GLY A 152 26.07 -10.80 -7.20
CA GLY A 152 27.36 -10.94 -6.51
C GLY A 152 28.20 -9.65 -6.48
N ARG A 153 27.64 -8.51 -6.86
CA ARG A 153 28.29 -7.18 -6.84
C ARG A 153 28.23 -6.58 -5.43
N THR A 154 28.79 -7.31 -4.45
CA THR A 154 28.62 -7.06 -3.01
C THR A 154 29.06 -5.65 -2.58
N ALA A 155 30.20 -5.16 -3.08
CA ALA A 155 30.68 -3.82 -2.71
C ALA A 155 29.73 -2.69 -3.13
N GLU A 156 29.07 -2.85 -4.29
CA GLU A 156 28.11 -1.88 -4.80
C GLU A 156 26.78 -1.98 -4.05
N ALA A 157 26.34 -3.19 -3.72
CA ALA A 157 25.17 -3.41 -2.87
C ALA A 157 25.35 -2.74 -1.49
N GLU A 158 26.53 -2.88 -0.87
CA GLU A 158 26.86 -2.22 0.39
C GLU A 158 26.83 -0.70 0.28
N LYS A 159 27.39 -0.14 -0.80
CA LYS A 159 27.32 1.31 -1.07
C LYS A 159 25.88 1.80 -1.18
N ALA A 160 25.02 1.04 -1.87
CA ALA A 160 23.60 1.34 -2.00
C ALA A 160 22.87 1.26 -0.65
N LEU A 161 23.13 0.23 0.17
CA LEU A 161 22.58 0.11 1.53
C LEU A 161 23.02 1.24 2.46
N ARG A 162 24.29 1.66 2.37
CA ARG A 162 24.79 2.83 3.11
C ARG A 162 24.07 4.11 2.69
N ARG A 163 23.76 4.28 1.39
CA ARG A 163 22.94 5.40 0.91
C ARG A 163 21.53 5.38 1.51
N VAL A 164 20.90 4.19 1.61
CA VAL A 164 19.61 4.04 2.31
C VAL A 164 19.72 4.54 3.76
N LEU A 165 20.79 4.17 4.47
CA LEU A 165 20.98 4.57 5.87
C LEU A 165 21.36 6.06 6.05
N VAL A 166 21.92 6.71 5.03
CA VAL A 166 22.09 8.17 5.02
C VAL A 166 20.72 8.86 4.89
N LEU A 167 19.86 8.36 4.01
CA LEU A 167 18.51 8.91 3.79
C LEU A 167 17.56 8.63 4.96
N ARG A 168 17.63 7.41 5.50
CA ARG A 168 16.84 6.96 6.65
C ARG A 168 17.72 6.15 7.61
N PRO A 169 18.27 6.80 8.65
CA PRO A 169 19.16 6.15 9.61
C PRO A 169 18.56 4.91 10.28
N ASP A 170 17.26 4.91 10.55
CA ASP A 170 16.54 3.83 11.23
C ASP A 170 15.81 2.89 10.26
N HIS A 171 16.33 2.72 9.05
CA HIS A 171 15.74 1.82 8.07
C HIS A 171 16.09 0.35 8.36
N GLY A 172 15.20 -0.34 9.06
CA GLY A 172 15.38 -1.72 9.54
C GLY A 172 15.91 -2.72 8.49
N PRO A 173 15.29 -2.85 7.31
CA PRO A 173 15.79 -3.76 6.27
C PRO A 173 17.21 -3.45 5.80
N ALA A 174 17.61 -2.17 5.77
CA ALA A 174 18.94 -1.78 5.31
C ALA A 174 19.99 -2.05 6.38
N LEU A 175 19.69 -1.78 7.66
CA LEU A 175 20.55 -2.14 8.80
C LEU A 175 20.85 -3.64 8.78
N TYR A 176 19.81 -4.47 8.68
CA TYR A 176 19.94 -5.92 8.68
C TYR A 176 20.75 -6.44 7.48
N ARG A 177 20.42 -6.00 6.27
CA ARG A 177 21.11 -6.47 5.05
C ARG A 177 22.57 -6.04 4.99
N LEU A 178 22.87 -4.80 5.39
CA LEU A 178 24.26 -4.32 5.44
C LEU A 178 25.06 -5.10 6.47
N ALA A 179 24.50 -5.34 7.66
CA ALA A 179 25.16 -6.15 8.68
C ALA A 179 25.46 -7.57 8.16
N ARG A 180 24.48 -8.25 7.56
CA ARG A 180 24.65 -9.58 6.97
C ARG A 180 25.73 -9.62 5.89
N SER A 181 25.81 -8.59 5.04
CA SER A 181 26.86 -8.46 4.03
C SER A 181 28.25 -8.34 4.67
N LEU A 182 28.37 -7.48 5.67
CA LEU A 182 29.63 -7.25 6.40
C LEU A 182 30.09 -8.48 7.20
N GLU A 183 29.17 -9.23 7.81
CA GLU A 183 29.49 -10.51 8.47
C GLU A 183 30.09 -11.51 7.48
N SER A 184 29.50 -11.62 6.28
CA SER A 184 29.99 -12.54 5.24
C SER A 184 31.41 -12.21 4.76
N ARG A 185 31.85 -10.96 4.93
CA ARG A 185 33.19 -10.46 4.61
C ARG A 185 34.14 -10.45 5.80
N GLY A 186 33.71 -10.90 6.97
CA GLY A 186 34.52 -10.91 8.21
C GLY A 186 34.66 -9.54 8.88
N GLN A 187 33.86 -8.55 8.52
CA GLN A 187 33.86 -7.21 9.14
C GLN A 187 32.94 -7.19 10.38
N SER A 188 33.26 -8.05 11.35
CA SER A 188 32.37 -8.41 12.46
C SER A 188 31.98 -7.25 13.37
N GLU A 189 32.85 -6.27 13.59
CA GLU A 189 32.57 -5.18 14.54
C GLU A 189 31.53 -4.19 14.00
N GLU A 190 31.67 -3.76 12.74
CA GLU A 190 30.68 -2.88 12.11
C GLU A 190 29.33 -3.59 11.95
N ALA A 191 29.35 -4.88 11.58
CA ALA A 191 28.14 -5.68 11.50
C ALA A 191 27.41 -5.77 12.85
N ARG A 192 28.15 -6.00 13.95
CA ARG A 192 27.61 -6.04 15.31
C ARG A 192 26.91 -4.73 15.68
N LEU A 193 27.54 -3.59 15.41
CA LEU A 193 26.95 -2.27 15.67
C LEU A 193 25.64 -2.06 14.90
N LEU A 194 25.56 -2.50 13.64
CA LEU A 194 24.34 -2.40 12.84
C LEU A 194 23.23 -3.33 13.35
N LEU A 195 23.57 -4.54 13.80
CA LEU A 195 22.61 -5.47 14.42
C LEU A 195 22.10 -4.97 15.77
N ASP A 196 22.95 -4.33 16.57
CA ASP A 196 22.55 -3.69 17.82
C ASP A 196 21.53 -2.58 17.56
N ARG A 197 21.79 -1.73 16.55
CA ARG A 197 20.83 -0.70 16.09
C ARG A 197 19.53 -1.31 15.59
N PHE A 198 19.59 -2.37 14.78
CA PHE A 198 18.41 -3.07 14.29
C PHE A 198 17.56 -3.66 15.43
N SER A 199 18.22 -4.25 16.43
CA SER A 199 17.56 -4.83 17.61
C SER A 199 16.92 -3.77 18.49
N ALA A 200 17.61 -2.64 18.71
CA ALA A 200 17.07 -1.49 19.42
C ALA A 200 15.84 -0.90 18.71
N LEU A 201 15.89 -0.78 17.38
CA LEU A 201 14.75 -0.34 16.56
C LEU A 201 13.55 -1.27 16.75
N LYS A 202 13.75 -2.59 16.63
CA LYS A 202 12.68 -3.57 16.85
C LYS A 202 12.07 -3.49 18.25
N LYS A 203 12.91 -3.35 19.28
CA LYS A 203 12.44 -3.20 20.67
C LYS A 203 11.59 -1.94 20.83
N ARG A 204 12.05 -0.80 20.30
CA ARG A 204 11.29 0.47 20.34
C ARG A 204 9.94 0.33 19.65
N GLN A 205 9.89 -0.29 18.46
CA GLN A 205 8.66 -0.52 17.73
C GLN A 205 7.68 -1.42 18.50
N ARG A 206 8.20 -2.48 19.12
CA ARG A 206 7.40 -3.38 19.97
C ARG A 206 6.81 -2.65 21.18
N THR A 207 7.64 -1.90 21.93
CA THR A 207 7.17 -1.13 23.09
C THR A 207 6.16 -0.05 22.70
N GLN A 208 6.29 0.54 21.51
CA GLN A 208 5.31 1.50 21.00
C GLN A 208 3.99 0.82 20.58
N ALA A 209 4.05 -0.39 20.03
CA ALA A 209 2.85 -1.17 19.71
C ALA A 209 2.14 -1.69 20.97
N GLU A 210 2.90 -2.00 22.03
CA GLU A 210 2.39 -2.42 23.34
C GLU A 210 1.78 -1.25 24.13
N ARG A 211 2.30 -0.02 23.97
CA ARG A 211 1.67 1.21 24.46
C ARG A 211 0.50 1.61 23.57
N SER A 212 -0.62 0.90 23.73
CA SER A 212 -1.88 1.27 23.11
C SER A 212 -2.32 2.66 23.61
N PRO A 213 -2.89 3.55 22.77
CA PRO A 213 -3.40 4.85 23.21
C PRO A 213 -4.60 4.78 24.20
N TYR A 214 -4.93 3.59 24.70
CA TYR A 214 -5.96 3.34 25.69
C TYR A 214 -5.40 3.05 27.11
N ASP A 215 -4.08 3.13 27.32
CA ASP A 215 -3.45 2.89 28.64
C ASP A 215 -3.45 4.12 29.57
N ASP A 216 -4.26 5.16 29.31
CA ASP A 216 -4.41 6.33 30.21
C ASP A 216 -5.43 6.01 31.35
N PRO A 217 -5.11 6.15 32.65
CA PRO A 217 -5.91 5.59 33.75
C PRO A 217 -7.27 6.24 34.07
N LEU A 218 -7.86 7.07 33.19
CA LEU A 218 -9.05 7.87 33.53
C LEU A 218 -10.37 7.45 32.85
N GLU A 219 -10.41 6.37 32.06
CA GLU A 219 -11.68 5.80 31.58
C GLU A 219 -11.81 4.30 31.89
N PRO A 220 -13.01 3.81 32.27
CA PRO A 220 -13.20 2.42 32.67
C PRO A 220 -12.91 1.47 31.49
N SER A 221 -12.03 0.49 31.74
CA SER A 221 -11.52 -0.47 30.76
C SER A 221 -12.59 -1.06 29.83
N PRO A 222 -12.33 -1.16 28.51
CA PRO A 222 -13.07 -2.06 27.66
C PRO A 222 -12.77 -3.51 28.08
N LEU A 223 -13.82 -4.32 28.23
CA LEU A 223 -13.76 -5.75 28.52
C LEU A 223 -12.72 -6.48 27.64
N PRO A 224 -12.07 -7.55 28.15
CA PRO A 224 -11.02 -8.27 27.43
C PRO A 224 -11.50 -8.79 26.07
N LEU A 225 -10.67 -8.61 25.04
CA LEU A 225 -10.93 -9.11 23.68
C LEU A 225 -10.89 -10.65 23.66
N PRO A 226 -11.83 -11.34 22.96
CA PRO A 226 -11.76 -12.79 22.81
C PRO A 226 -10.68 -13.21 21.81
N GLU A 227 -9.99 -14.32 22.10
CA GLU A 227 -8.85 -14.90 21.35
C GLU A 227 -9.17 -15.40 19.91
N THR A 228 -10.36 -15.17 19.37
CA THR A 228 -10.77 -15.68 18.05
C THR A 228 -10.63 -14.60 16.98
N GLY A 229 -9.72 -14.81 16.02
CA GLY A 229 -9.48 -13.94 14.87
C GLY A 229 -10.75 -13.63 14.08
N GLY A 230 -11.01 -12.34 13.89
CA GLY A 230 -12.13 -11.82 13.11
C GLY A 230 -11.85 -10.40 12.61
N LEU A 231 -12.69 -9.91 11.68
CA LEU A 231 -12.58 -8.55 11.16
C LEU A 231 -13.12 -7.56 12.21
N HIS A 232 -12.23 -6.96 13.00
CA HIS A 232 -12.64 -6.14 14.16
C HIS A 232 -13.07 -4.71 13.80
N TRP A 233 -12.58 -4.15 12.68
CA TRP A 233 -12.93 -2.81 12.22
C TRP A 233 -12.73 -2.63 10.71
N LEU A 234 -13.46 -1.67 10.13
CA LEU A 234 -13.38 -1.27 8.72
C LEU A 234 -13.24 0.26 8.67
N LYS A 235 -12.20 0.77 8.02
CA LYS A 235 -12.09 2.21 7.73
C LYS A 235 -12.71 2.49 6.37
N VAL A 236 -13.70 3.37 6.38
CA VAL A 236 -14.39 3.88 5.21
C VAL A 236 -14.12 5.37 5.19
N ASP A 237 -13.24 5.82 4.29
CA ASP A 237 -13.04 7.25 4.09
C ASP A 237 -14.13 7.76 3.16
N VAL A 238 -14.97 8.65 3.69
CA VAL A 238 -16.11 9.24 2.98
C VAL A 238 -15.83 10.73 2.82
N VAL A 239 -15.32 11.12 1.66
CA VAL A 239 -15.00 12.53 1.35
C VAL A 239 -16.23 13.20 0.73
N PRO A 240 -16.90 14.15 1.42
CA PRO A 240 -18.09 14.83 0.92
C PRO A 240 -17.77 16.06 0.04
N GLU A 241 -18.81 16.62 -0.61
CA GLU A 241 -18.77 17.95 -1.24
C GLU A 241 -18.92 19.12 -0.25
N ARG A 242 -19.57 18.88 0.91
CA ARG A 242 -19.83 19.88 1.95
C ARG A 242 -19.61 19.26 3.33
N GLU A 243 -19.10 20.03 4.28
CA GLU A 243 -18.80 19.57 5.65
C GLU A 243 -20.04 19.07 6.41
N ASP A 244 -21.24 19.46 6.00
CA ASP A 244 -22.51 19.10 6.63
C ASP A 244 -23.19 17.86 6.01
N ALA A 245 -22.65 17.31 4.92
CA ALA A 245 -23.25 16.17 4.25
C ALA A 245 -23.20 14.90 5.11
N ARG A 246 -24.30 14.13 5.13
CA ARG A 246 -24.38 12.84 5.82
C ARG A 246 -24.60 11.72 4.82
N ALA A 247 -23.67 10.77 4.75
CA ALA A 247 -23.85 9.55 3.97
C ALA A 247 -24.56 8.48 4.81
N VAL A 248 -25.25 7.55 4.16
CA VAL A 248 -25.79 6.34 4.78
C VAL A 248 -24.91 5.17 4.39
N VAL A 249 -24.18 4.61 5.36
CA VAL A 249 -23.42 3.38 5.16
C VAL A 249 -24.30 2.19 5.51
N THR A 250 -24.47 1.28 4.56
CA THR A 250 -25.18 0.01 4.71
C THR A 250 -24.17 -1.14 4.64
N ILE A 251 -24.06 -1.91 5.72
CA ILE A 251 -23.23 -3.12 5.81
C ILE A 251 -24.13 -4.34 5.67
N PHE A 252 -23.83 -5.20 4.71
CA PHE A 252 -24.51 -6.48 4.47
C PHE A 252 -23.68 -7.61 5.09
N SER A 253 -24.29 -8.46 5.92
CA SER A 253 -23.64 -9.56 6.66
C SER A 253 -24.60 -10.75 6.79
N GLY A 254 -24.53 -11.67 5.84
CA GLY A 254 -25.48 -12.76 5.66
C GLY A 254 -26.90 -12.22 5.51
N ARG A 255 -27.77 -12.63 6.43
CA ARG A 255 -29.16 -12.13 6.52
C ARG A 255 -29.30 -10.81 7.29
N ARG A 256 -28.22 -10.30 7.88
CA ARG A 256 -28.24 -9.06 8.67
C ARG A 256 -27.83 -7.89 7.79
N THR A 257 -28.51 -6.78 7.97
CA THR A 257 -28.16 -5.50 7.36
C THR A 257 -28.09 -4.46 8.46
N ARG A 258 -26.97 -3.74 8.53
CA ARG A 258 -26.80 -2.62 9.46
C ARG A 258 -26.71 -1.34 8.65
N ARG A 259 -27.54 -0.37 8.99
CA ARG A 259 -27.51 0.97 8.39
C ARG A 259 -27.07 1.98 9.45
N GLN A 260 -26.19 2.87 9.06
CA GLN A 260 -25.74 3.95 9.91
C GLN A 260 -25.61 5.22 9.08
N ALA A 261 -26.30 6.29 9.51
CA ALA A 261 -26.03 7.62 9.00
C ALA A 261 -24.71 8.09 9.60
N VAL A 262 -23.79 8.54 8.76
CA VAL A 262 -22.47 8.98 9.17
C VAL A 262 -22.21 10.39 8.65
N PRO A 263 -21.61 11.27 9.47
CA PRO A 263 -21.17 12.57 8.99
C PRO A 263 -20.07 12.40 7.95
N ALA A 264 -19.98 13.38 7.05
CA ALA A 264 -18.82 13.70 6.25
C ALA A 264 -17.47 13.47 6.99
N GLY A 265 -16.54 12.70 6.40
CA GLY A 265 -15.18 12.55 6.90
C GLY A 265 -14.60 11.13 6.88
N VAL A 266 -13.40 11.01 7.46
CA VAL A 266 -12.71 9.74 7.68
C VAL A 266 -13.40 8.96 8.80
N LEU A 267 -14.07 7.86 8.49
CA LEU A 267 -14.77 7.04 9.47
C LEU A 267 -14.13 5.67 9.67
N ARG A 268 -13.84 5.36 10.93
CA ARG A 268 -13.54 4.00 11.37
C ARG A 268 -14.82 3.38 11.90
N LEU A 269 -15.41 2.47 11.14
CA LEU A 269 -16.57 1.69 11.56
C LEU A 269 -16.07 0.49 12.35
N SER A 270 -16.32 0.49 13.65
CA SER A 270 -16.17 -0.71 14.47
C SER A 270 -17.23 -1.73 14.03
N LEU A 271 -16.75 -2.84 13.48
CA LEU A 271 -17.61 -3.91 13.01
C LEU A 271 -18.11 -4.78 14.18
N GLY A 272 -17.51 -4.64 15.37
CA GLY A 272 -17.83 -5.49 16.52
C GLY A 272 -17.60 -6.98 16.20
N ALA A 273 -18.43 -7.86 16.75
CA ALA A 273 -18.37 -9.32 16.51
C ALA A 273 -18.98 -9.75 15.16
N VAL A 274 -18.82 -8.96 14.09
CA VAL A 274 -19.30 -9.33 12.75
C VAL A 274 -18.27 -10.26 12.10
N LYS A 275 -18.55 -11.57 12.12
CA LYS A 275 -17.68 -12.61 11.57
C LYS A 275 -17.54 -12.57 10.04
N ARG A 276 -18.43 -11.87 9.34
CA ARG A 276 -18.50 -11.84 7.87
C ARG A 276 -19.18 -10.58 7.37
N VAL A 277 -18.59 -9.91 6.39
CA VAL A 277 -19.22 -8.82 5.64
C VAL A 277 -19.35 -9.31 4.19
N ASP A 278 -20.54 -9.22 3.60
CA ASP A 278 -20.82 -9.61 2.22
C ASP A 278 -20.79 -8.43 1.25
N ALA A 279 -21.11 -7.24 1.73
CA ALA A 279 -21.02 -6.01 0.95
C ALA A 279 -21.10 -4.78 1.84
N ILE A 280 -20.58 -3.66 1.34
CA ILE A 280 -20.76 -2.34 1.92
C ILE A 280 -21.35 -1.46 0.81
N ARG A 281 -22.42 -0.73 1.13
CA ARG A 281 -22.98 0.31 0.27
C ARG A 281 -22.89 1.66 0.99
N VAL A 282 -22.52 2.70 0.27
CA VAL A 282 -22.51 4.08 0.75
C VAL A 282 -23.47 4.87 -0.14
N ASP A 283 -24.56 5.34 0.44
CA ASP A 283 -25.62 6.10 -0.22
C ASP A 283 -25.58 7.56 0.24
N TRP A 284 -25.53 8.51 -0.69
CA TRP A 284 -25.59 9.95 -0.38
C TRP A 284 -27.03 10.49 -0.48
N PRO A 285 -27.35 11.61 0.21
CA PRO A 285 -28.71 12.17 0.24
C PRO A 285 -29.24 12.61 -1.12
N ASP A 286 -28.34 12.91 -2.07
CA ASP A 286 -28.70 13.30 -3.45
C ASP A 286 -29.25 12.15 -4.30
N GLY A 287 -29.14 10.90 -3.84
CA GLY A 287 -29.61 9.69 -4.53
C GLY A 287 -28.87 9.36 -5.83
N ARG A 288 -27.90 10.16 -6.26
CA ARG A 288 -27.10 9.95 -7.48
C ARG A 288 -25.77 9.30 -7.17
N HIS A 289 -25.23 9.54 -5.98
CA HIS A 289 -23.97 8.98 -5.56
C HIS A 289 -24.23 7.78 -4.62
N SER A 290 -24.25 6.58 -5.20
CA SER A 290 -24.35 5.31 -4.47
C SER A 290 -23.21 4.38 -4.89
N TYR A 291 -22.38 4.01 -3.94
CA TYR A 291 -21.22 3.14 -4.16
C TYR A 291 -21.45 1.80 -3.47
N ARG A 292 -21.30 0.69 -4.18
CA ARG A 292 -21.38 -0.65 -3.60
C ARG A 292 -20.07 -1.40 -3.83
N ILE A 293 -19.55 -1.99 -2.76
CA ILE A 293 -18.39 -2.86 -2.74
C ILE A 293 -18.86 -4.22 -2.26
N ASP A 294 -18.83 -5.23 -3.13
CA ASP A 294 -19.16 -6.60 -2.76
C ASP A 294 -17.92 -7.30 -2.17
N VAL A 295 -18.10 -7.98 -1.05
CA VAL A 295 -17.07 -8.74 -0.33
C VAL A 295 -17.40 -10.22 -0.51
N PRO A 296 -16.74 -10.95 -1.43
CA PRO A 296 -17.08 -12.34 -1.73
C PRO A 296 -17.08 -13.24 -0.49
N SER A 297 -18.17 -14.01 -0.37
CA SER A 297 -18.43 -14.94 0.72
C SER A 297 -17.44 -16.09 0.77
N GLY A 298 -16.81 -16.31 1.92
CA GLY A 298 -16.03 -17.54 2.19
C GLY A 298 -14.51 -17.36 2.24
N ARG A 299 -13.99 -16.14 2.06
CA ARG A 299 -12.63 -15.84 2.52
C ARG A 299 -12.70 -15.21 3.89
N GLU A 300 -12.25 -15.97 4.87
CA GLU A 300 -11.65 -15.43 6.08
C GLU A 300 -10.68 -14.32 5.63
N ILE A 301 -10.98 -13.05 5.93
CA ILE A 301 -9.95 -12.01 5.87
C ILE A 301 -9.06 -12.31 7.07
N VAL A 302 -8.22 -13.34 6.92
CA VAL A 302 -7.16 -13.60 7.88
C VAL A 302 -6.18 -12.48 7.65
N ILE A 303 -6.23 -11.46 8.49
CA ILE A 303 -5.03 -10.72 8.81
C ILE A 303 -4.19 -11.72 9.58
N LYS A 304 -3.47 -12.59 8.86
CA LYS A 304 -2.35 -13.30 9.49
C LYS A 304 -1.37 -12.19 9.81
N GLU A 305 -1.10 -12.05 11.09
CA GLU A 305 0.04 -11.32 11.58
C GLU A 305 1.26 -11.68 10.72
N VAL A 306 1.67 -10.76 9.85
CA VAL A 306 2.97 -10.81 9.20
C VAL A 306 3.63 -9.49 9.54
N GLY A 307 4.33 -9.52 10.69
CA GLY A 307 5.42 -8.63 11.01
C GLY A 307 5.09 -7.14 10.97
N ALA A 308 4.87 -6.58 12.14
CA ALA A 308 5.03 -5.15 12.36
C ALA A 308 6.31 -4.63 11.68
N HIS A 309 6.13 -3.79 10.68
CA HIS A 309 7.13 -2.81 10.30
C HIS A 309 6.46 -1.46 10.26
N VAL A 310 6.59 -0.75 11.37
CA VAL A 310 6.30 0.67 11.54
C VAL A 310 7.07 1.46 10.48
N TRP A 311 6.40 2.36 9.76
CA TRP A 311 7.04 3.41 8.95
C TRP A 311 6.81 4.77 9.58
#